data_AF-A0A838KYL3-F1
#
_entry.id   AF-A0A838KYL3-F1
#
_cell.length_a   1.000
_cell.length_b   1.000
_cell.length_c   1.000
_cell.angle_alpha   90.00
_cell.angle_beta   90.00
_cell.angle_gamma   90.00
#
_symmetry.space_group_name_H-M   'P 1'
#
loop_
_entity.id
_entity.type
_entity.pdbx_description
1 polymer ?
#
loop_
_entity_poly.entity_id
_entity_poly.type
_entity_poly.pdbx_seq_one_letter_code
_entity_poly.pdbx_strand_id
1 'polypeptide(L)'
;MGARSTEYWIPNTTTPNDVLLMLEKISDPSYTTPDLSAEMLDVMANTAFEDRLPQPLPEGTRVSHKIGYYGTTFADAGVVFPEGARDARDAYLMVVIASDTSELASRAATQEMSLVTYHILSEPAQTSTKDAPDSKEQGS
;
A
#
# COMPACT_ATOMS: atom_id res chain seq x y z
N MET A 1 -26.68 -9.92 11.34
CA MET A 1 -26.07 -9.83 10.00
C MET A 1 -25.06 -10.95 9.89
N GLY A 2 -25.14 -11.79 8.86
CA GLY A 2 -24.25 -12.93 8.69
C GLY A 2 -24.48 -13.60 7.34
N ALA A 3 -23.49 -14.32 6.84
CA ALA A 3 -23.58 -15.01 5.56
C ALA A 3 -24.69 -16.08 5.62
N ARG A 4 -25.59 -16.04 4.64
CA ARG A 4 -26.74 -16.96 4.49
C ARG A 4 -26.44 -18.14 3.55
N SER A 5 -25.23 -18.18 3.00
CA SER A 5 -24.73 -19.23 2.11
C SER A 5 -23.22 -19.31 2.23
N THR A 6 -22.67 -20.52 2.08
CA THR A 6 -21.25 -20.82 1.96
C THR A 6 -20.87 -21.25 0.54
N GLU A 7 -21.78 -21.13 -0.43
CA GLU A 7 -21.49 -21.46 -1.83
C GLU A 7 -20.48 -20.46 -2.41
N TYR A 8 -19.39 -21.02 -2.96
CA TYR A 8 -18.43 -20.25 -3.75
C TYR A 8 -19.03 -20.00 -5.14
N TRP A 9 -19.40 -18.75 -5.42
CA TRP A 9 -19.75 -18.35 -6.78
C TRP A 9 -18.46 -18.29 -7.63
N ILE A 10 -18.50 -18.90 -8.82
CA ILE A 10 -17.40 -18.86 -9.79
C ILE A 10 -18.00 -18.42 -11.13
N PRO A 11 -17.47 -17.36 -11.77
CA PRO A 11 -16.17 -16.73 -11.48
C PRO A 11 -16.25 -15.50 -10.56
N ASN A 12 -15.52 -15.50 -9.43
CA ASN A 12 -15.28 -14.26 -8.67
C ASN A 12 -14.22 -13.41 -9.38
N THR A 13 -14.63 -12.31 -10.02
CA THR A 13 -13.73 -11.43 -10.77
C THR A 13 -13.68 -10.04 -10.16
N THR A 14 -12.52 -9.39 -10.30
CA THR A 14 -12.32 -7.99 -9.95
C THR A 14 -11.25 -7.40 -10.87
N THR A 15 -11.08 -6.08 -10.83
CA THR A 15 -9.95 -5.38 -11.44
C THR A 15 -9.19 -4.61 -10.36
N PRO A 16 -7.92 -4.22 -10.60
CA PRO A 16 -7.21 -3.35 -9.67
C PRO A 16 -7.97 -2.06 -9.36
N ASN A 17 -8.69 -1.52 -10.35
CA ASN A 17 -9.51 -0.32 -10.18
C ASN A 17 -10.74 -0.55 -9.30
N ASP A 18 -11.41 -1.70 -9.39
CA ASP A 18 -12.56 -2.01 -8.52
C ASP A 18 -12.14 -2.10 -7.05
N VAL A 19 -10.99 -2.73 -6.79
CA VAL A 19 -10.40 -2.84 -5.46
C VAL A 19 -9.96 -1.46 -4.95
N LEU A 20 -9.34 -0.65 -5.81
CA LEU A 20 -8.96 0.73 -5.47
C LEU A 20 -10.17 1.55 -5.02
N LEU A 21 -11.25 1.55 -5.81
CA LEU A 21 -12.49 2.28 -5.48
C LEU A 21 -13.14 1.79 -4.17
N MET A 22 -12.99 0.51 -3.85
CA MET A 22 -13.47 -0.06 -2.59
C MET A 22 -12.61 0.41 -1.41
N LEU A 23 -11.29 0.38 -1.55
CA LEU A 23 -10.36 0.86 -0.52
C LEU A 23 -10.54 2.36 -0.24
N GLU A 24 -10.74 3.19 -1.27
CA GLU A 24 -11.04 4.61 -1.12
C GLU A 24 -12.29 4.85 -0.26
N LYS A 25 -13.36 4.08 -0.48
CA LYS A 25 -14.60 4.21 0.30
C LYS A 25 -14.47 3.70 1.73
N ILE A 26 -13.64 2.69 1.97
CA ILE A 26 -13.37 2.19 3.32
C ILE A 26 -12.52 3.19 4.11
N SER A 27 -11.54 3.83 3.46
CA SER A 27 -10.65 4.78 4.09
C SER A 27 -11.25 6.18 4.28
N ASP A 28 -12.30 6.53 3.51
CA ASP A 28 -13.02 7.80 3.63
C ASP A 28 -14.21 7.70 4.61
N PRO A 29 -14.15 8.38 5.77
CA PRO A 29 -15.24 8.36 6.75
C PRO A 29 -16.54 9.02 6.25
N SER A 30 -16.54 9.69 5.09
CA SER A 30 -17.75 10.23 4.46
C SER A 30 -18.67 9.15 3.87
N TYR A 31 -18.13 7.98 3.52
CA TYR A 31 -18.89 6.83 3.04
C TYR A 31 -19.30 5.86 4.16
N THR A 32 -18.67 5.97 5.33
CA THR A 32 -18.99 5.17 6.51
C THR A 32 -19.19 6.06 7.75
N THR A 33 -18.33 5.94 8.76
CA THR A 33 -18.16 6.83 9.90
C THR A 33 -16.67 6.81 10.31
N PRO A 34 -16.17 7.80 11.05
CA PRO A 34 -14.78 7.78 11.55
C PRO A 34 -14.41 6.49 12.28
N ASP A 35 -15.29 5.99 13.15
CA ASP A 35 -15.05 4.77 13.93
C ASP A 35 -15.03 3.52 13.06
N LEU A 36 -15.94 3.40 12.09
CA LEU A 36 -16.01 2.24 11.20
C LEU A 36 -14.86 2.20 10.19
N SER A 37 -14.48 3.35 9.62
CA SER A 37 -13.28 3.45 8.78
C SER A 37 -12.03 3.07 9.55
N ALA A 38 -11.88 3.55 10.79
CA ALA A 38 -10.76 3.19 11.64
C ALA A 38 -10.75 1.69 11.97
N GLU A 39 -11.88 1.11 12.36
CA GLU A 39 -12.00 -0.33 12.66
C GLU A 39 -11.65 -1.20 11.45
N MET A 40 -12.18 -0.87 10.26
CA MET A 40 -11.89 -1.62 9.04
C MET A 40 -10.40 -1.56 8.67
N LEU A 41 -9.78 -0.38 8.77
CA LEU A 41 -8.35 -0.22 8.49
C LEU A 41 -7.47 -0.93 9.51
N ASP A 42 -7.86 -0.93 10.80
CA ASP A 42 -7.12 -1.60 11.87
C ASP A 42 -7.14 -3.13 11.72
N VAL A 43 -8.30 -3.71 11.38
CA VAL A 43 -8.44 -5.15 11.09
C VAL A 43 -7.60 -5.61 9.90
N MET A 44 -7.30 -4.69 8.97
CA MET A 44 -6.46 -4.95 7.80
C MET A 44 -4.96 -4.70 8.05
N ALA A 45 -4.56 -4.26 9.24
CA ALA A 45 -3.16 -4.04 9.61
C ALA A 45 -2.63 -5.20 10.46
N ASN A 46 -1.30 -5.38 10.48
CA ASN A 46 -0.62 -6.39 11.32
C ASN A 46 -1.22 -7.80 11.16
N THR A 47 -1.51 -8.17 9.93
CA THR A 47 -2.06 -9.48 9.57
C THR A 47 -0.99 -10.57 9.69
N ALA A 48 -1.37 -11.83 9.49
CA ALA A 48 -0.40 -12.93 9.46
C ALA A 48 0.50 -12.93 8.19
N PHE A 49 0.21 -12.06 7.21
CA PHE A 49 0.83 -12.09 5.88
C PHE A 49 1.41 -10.73 5.48
N GLU A 50 2.44 -10.30 6.19
CA GLU A 50 3.12 -9.01 5.97
C GLU A 50 4.26 -9.09 4.94
N ASP A 51 4.44 -10.22 4.26
CA ASP A 51 5.60 -10.52 3.39
C ASP A 51 5.50 -9.94 1.97
N ARG A 52 4.54 -9.05 1.69
CA ARG A 52 4.26 -8.46 0.37
C ARG A 52 4.37 -6.93 0.37
N LEU A 53 3.26 -6.19 0.31
CA LEU A 53 3.28 -4.72 0.39
C LEU A 53 4.01 -4.20 1.63
N PRO A 54 3.85 -4.77 2.84
CA PRO A 54 4.45 -4.20 4.05
C PRO A 54 5.96 -4.46 4.15
N GLN A 55 6.42 -5.65 3.79
CA GLN A 55 7.79 -6.12 4.05
C GLN A 55 8.93 -5.19 3.62
N PRO A 56 8.93 -4.60 2.40
CA PRO A 56 10.07 -3.83 1.93
C PRO A 56 10.08 -2.40 2.46
N LEU A 57 9.01 -1.94 3.11
CA LEU A 57 8.84 -0.55 3.49
C LEU A 57 9.64 -0.20 4.75
N PRO A 58 10.10 1.06 4.91
CA PRO A 58 10.85 1.49 6.08
C PRO A 58 10.05 1.30 7.38
N GLU A 59 10.78 1.13 8.48
CA GLU A 59 10.20 1.12 9.83
C GLU A 59 9.37 2.39 10.07
N GLY A 60 8.25 2.25 10.78
CA GLY A 60 7.29 3.32 10.99
C GLY A 60 6.23 3.45 9.87
N THR A 61 6.41 2.77 8.74
CA THR A 61 5.36 2.67 7.71
C THR A 61 4.28 1.69 8.17
N ARG A 62 3.04 2.16 8.32
CA ARG A 62 1.89 1.30 8.62
C ARG A 62 1.18 0.96 7.32
N VAL A 63 0.79 -0.31 7.15
CA VAL A 63 0.05 -0.77 5.98
C VAL A 63 -1.22 -1.48 6.43
N SER A 64 -2.37 -0.99 5.95
CA SER A 64 -3.66 -1.67 6.09
C SER A 64 -3.97 -2.35 4.76
N HIS A 65 -3.84 -3.66 4.66
CA HIS A 65 -3.93 -4.39 3.40
C HIS A 65 -4.65 -5.74 3.48
N LYS A 66 -4.90 -6.32 2.30
CA LYS A 66 -5.46 -7.65 2.17
C LYS A 66 -4.85 -8.40 0.98
N ILE A 67 -4.26 -9.55 1.28
CA ILE A 67 -3.80 -10.51 0.26
C ILE A 67 -4.96 -11.30 -0.34
N GLY A 68 -4.80 -11.71 -1.60
CA GLY A 68 -5.65 -12.68 -2.28
C GLY A 68 -4.81 -13.64 -3.12
N TYR A 69 -5.19 -14.91 -3.17
CA TYR A 69 -4.59 -15.85 -4.11
C TYR A 69 -5.62 -16.89 -4.55
N TYR A 70 -5.57 -17.27 -5.81
CA TYR A 70 -6.32 -18.39 -6.36
C TYR A 70 -5.63 -18.92 -7.63
N GLY A 71 -5.24 -20.19 -7.64
CA GLY A 71 -4.50 -20.77 -8.76
C GLY A 71 -3.17 -20.06 -9.00
N THR A 72 -3.01 -19.49 -10.20
CA THR A 72 -1.82 -18.72 -10.63
C THR A 72 -1.99 -17.21 -10.49
N THR A 73 -3.08 -16.76 -9.85
CA THR A 73 -3.34 -15.35 -9.57
C THR A 73 -3.04 -15.03 -8.12
N PHE A 74 -2.28 -13.96 -7.91
CA PHE A 74 -1.87 -13.44 -6.62
C PHE A 74 -2.14 -11.94 -6.59
N ALA A 75 -2.61 -11.45 -5.45
CA ALA A 75 -2.96 -10.06 -5.25
C ALA A 75 -2.59 -9.59 -3.85
N ASP A 76 -2.29 -8.32 -3.75
CA ASP A 76 -2.23 -7.59 -2.49
C ASP A 76 -2.68 -6.15 -2.72
N ALA A 77 -3.47 -5.63 -1.81
CA ALA A 77 -4.12 -4.34 -1.96
C ALA A 77 -4.26 -3.66 -0.60
N GLY A 78 -3.87 -2.40 -0.50
CA GLY A 78 -3.92 -1.71 0.78
C GLY A 78 -3.73 -0.21 0.72
N VAL A 79 -3.87 0.39 1.90
CA VAL A 79 -3.59 1.79 2.21
C VAL A 79 -2.27 1.84 2.97
N VAL A 80 -1.30 2.56 2.42
CA VAL A 80 0.03 2.74 3.00
C VAL A 80 0.10 4.11 3.65
N PHE A 81 0.46 4.11 4.92
CA PHE A 81 0.63 5.29 5.77
C PHE A 81 2.13 5.48 6.00
N PRO A 82 2.80 6.37 5.24
CA PRO A 82 4.20 6.70 5.48
C PRO A 82 4.43 7.27 6.88
N GLU A 83 5.69 7.33 7.29
CA GLU A 83 6.05 7.94 8.57
C GLU A 83 5.47 9.36 8.69
N GLY A 84 4.79 9.63 9.80
CA GLY A 84 4.14 10.93 10.06
C GLY A 84 2.74 11.10 9.46
N ALA A 85 2.23 10.13 8.68
CA ALA A 85 0.84 10.17 8.20
C ALA A 85 -0.14 10.10 9.38
N ARG A 86 -1.07 11.05 9.45
CA ARG A 86 -2.01 11.16 10.58
C ARG A 86 -3.33 10.44 10.32
N ASP A 87 -3.77 10.48 9.07
CA ASP A 87 -5.03 9.89 8.61
C ASP A 87 -4.92 9.48 7.13
N ALA A 88 -6.02 8.96 6.58
CA ALA A 88 -6.07 8.44 5.21
C ALA A 88 -5.76 9.48 4.13
N ARG A 89 -5.80 10.79 4.42
CA ARG A 89 -5.44 11.86 3.47
C ARG A 89 -3.93 12.04 3.33
N ASP A 90 -3.17 11.63 4.33
CA ASP A 90 -1.70 11.63 4.31
C ASP A 90 -1.14 10.27 3.80
N ALA A 91 -2.02 9.37 3.34
CA ALA A 91 -1.71 8.02 2.89
C ALA A 91 -1.83 7.88 1.36
N TYR A 92 -1.30 6.79 0.80
CA TYR A 92 -1.54 6.41 -0.59
C TYR A 92 -2.13 5.01 -0.69
N LEU A 93 -2.85 4.75 -1.78
CA LEU A 93 -3.44 3.44 -2.06
C LEU A 93 -2.60 2.70 -3.09
N MET A 94 -2.47 1.38 -2.90
CA MET A 94 -1.76 0.51 -3.83
C MET A 94 -2.51 -0.79 -4.03
N VAL A 95 -2.63 -1.21 -5.28
CA VAL A 95 -3.25 -2.48 -5.66
C VAL A 95 -2.35 -3.19 -6.67
N VAL A 96 -1.94 -4.40 -6.35
CA VAL A 96 -1.16 -5.27 -7.23
C VAL A 96 -1.95 -6.54 -7.46
N ILE A 97 -2.19 -6.88 -8.73
CA ILE A 97 -2.76 -8.17 -9.14
C ILE A 97 -1.86 -8.73 -10.25
N ALA A 98 -1.33 -9.92 -10.02
CA ALA A 98 -0.50 -10.64 -10.98
C ALA A 98 -1.12 -12.01 -11.27
N SER A 99 -1.21 -12.37 -12.56
CA SER A 99 -1.74 -13.65 -13.03
C SER A 99 -0.71 -14.39 -13.86
N ASP A 100 -0.94 -15.68 -14.09
CA ASP A 100 -0.08 -16.56 -14.89
C ASP A 100 1.39 -16.57 -14.41
N THR A 101 1.56 -16.53 -13.09
CA THR A 101 2.88 -16.46 -12.45
C THR A 101 2.97 -17.37 -11.23
N SER A 102 4.16 -17.45 -10.65
CA SER A 102 4.39 -18.14 -9.37
C SER A 102 4.25 -17.17 -8.20
N GLU A 103 3.94 -17.70 -7.02
CA GLU A 103 3.88 -16.89 -5.80
C GLU A 103 5.20 -16.16 -5.53
N LEU A 104 6.33 -16.83 -5.73
CA LEU A 104 7.65 -16.25 -5.53
C LEU A 104 7.88 -15.03 -6.43
N ALA A 105 7.58 -15.16 -7.72
CA ALA A 105 7.75 -14.08 -8.68
C ALA A 105 6.76 -12.93 -8.42
N SER A 106 5.49 -13.25 -8.12
CA SER A 106 4.49 -12.24 -7.76
C SER A 106 4.86 -11.48 -6.49
N ARG A 107 5.33 -12.17 -5.45
CA ARG A 107 5.76 -11.54 -4.20
C ARG A 107 6.93 -10.60 -4.44
N ALA A 108 7.97 -11.05 -5.15
CA ALA A 108 9.13 -10.21 -5.46
C ALA A 108 8.71 -8.95 -6.24
N ALA A 109 7.86 -9.09 -7.26
CA ALA A 109 7.35 -7.95 -8.01
C ALA A 109 6.51 -7.00 -7.14
N THR A 110 5.67 -7.53 -6.25
CA THR A 110 4.84 -6.74 -5.33
C THR A 110 5.72 -5.94 -4.36
N GLN A 111 6.76 -6.56 -3.82
CA GLN A 111 7.71 -5.91 -2.92
C GLN A 111 8.48 -4.79 -3.64
N GLU A 112 8.99 -5.06 -4.83
CA GLU A 112 9.71 -4.07 -5.65
C GLU A 112 8.81 -2.88 -5.99
N MET A 113 7.61 -3.14 -6.50
CA MET A 113 6.64 -2.09 -6.81
C MET A 113 6.30 -1.26 -5.56
N SER A 114 6.10 -1.92 -4.41
CA SER A 114 5.76 -1.24 -3.16
C SER A 114 6.84 -0.27 -2.72
N LEU A 115 8.10 -0.71 -2.73
CA LEU A 115 9.24 0.11 -2.35
C LEU A 115 9.45 1.28 -3.32
N VAL A 116 9.38 1.01 -4.63
CA VAL A 116 9.52 2.05 -5.66
C VAL A 116 8.42 3.10 -5.53
N THR A 117 7.17 2.68 -5.34
CA THR A 117 6.05 3.60 -5.14
C THR A 117 6.22 4.42 -3.86
N TYR A 118 6.68 3.82 -2.77
CA TYR A 118 6.97 4.53 -1.53
C TYR A 118 8.01 5.66 -1.76
N HIS A 119 9.13 5.36 -2.40
CA HIS A 119 10.15 6.37 -2.70
C HIS A 119 9.61 7.51 -3.57
N ILE A 120 8.74 7.21 -4.54
CA ILE A 120 8.17 8.23 -5.44
C ILE A 120 7.15 9.13 -4.71
N LEU A 121 6.33 8.57 -3.83
CA LEU A 121 5.20 9.26 -3.23
C LEU A 121 5.48 9.83 -1.84
N SER A 122 6.51 9.33 -1.14
CA SER A 122 6.71 9.59 0.29
C SER A 122 8.08 10.19 0.62
N GLU A 123 9.07 10.09 -0.26
CA GLU A 123 10.33 10.81 -0.05
C GLU A 123 10.27 12.23 -0.61
N PRO A 124 10.72 13.25 0.15
CA PRO A 124 10.90 14.58 -0.41
C PRO A 124 11.93 14.49 -1.53
N ALA A 125 11.57 15.00 -2.72
CA ALA A 125 12.46 15.04 -3.88
C ALA A 125 13.86 15.51 -3.45
N GLN A 126 14.85 14.61 -3.58
CA GLN A 126 16.24 14.84 -3.19
C GLN A 126 16.70 16.18 -3.76
N THR A 127 16.76 17.21 -2.90
CA THR A 127 17.30 18.51 -3.28
C THR A 127 18.79 18.32 -3.40
N SER A 128 19.25 18.07 -4.62
CA SER A 128 20.66 17.96 -4.97
C SER A 128 21.37 19.28 -4.64
N THR A 129 21.86 19.44 -3.42
CA THR A 129 22.88 20.43 -3.08
C THR A 129 24.22 19.72 -3.13
N LYS A 130 24.72 19.55 -4.37
CA LYS A 130 26.10 19.17 -4.64
C LYS A 130 26.94 20.44 -4.64
N ASP A 131 27.71 20.62 -3.57
CA ASP A 131 29.00 21.30 -3.45
C ASP A 131 29.24 22.56 -4.32
N ALA A 132 29.15 23.73 -3.69
CA ALA A 132 29.95 24.89 -4.08
C ALA A 132 31.06 25.10 -3.03
N PRO A 133 32.36 25.06 -3.39
CA PRO A 133 33.39 25.58 -2.49
C PRO A 133 33.39 27.10 -2.57
N ASP A 134 33.16 27.70 -1.42
CA ASP A 134 33.21 29.12 -1.12
C ASP A 134 34.59 29.70 -1.47
N SER A 135 34.60 30.63 -2.41
CA SER A 135 35.76 31.45 -2.76
C SER A 135 36.13 32.35 -1.59
N LYS A 136 37.21 32.04 -0.88
CA LYS A 136 37.86 33.02 0.00
C LYS A 136 38.95 33.77 -0.75
N GLU A 137 38.53 34.91 -1.25
CA GLU A 137 39.35 36.09 -1.48
C GLU A 137 39.89 36.56 -0.10
N GLN A 138 41.20 36.50 0.10
CA GLN A 138 41.89 37.33 1.09
C GLN A 138 43.07 37.98 0.39
N GLY A 139 42.94 39.28 0.16
CA GLY A 139 44.07 40.13 -0.19
C GLY A 139 44.89 40.45 1.05
N SER A 140 46.21 40.44 0.90
CA SER A 140 47.05 41.61 1.17
C SER A 140 48.40 41.48 0.47
#